data_AF-A0A524KQC5-F1
#
_entry.id   AF-A0A524KQC5-F1
#
_cell.length_a   1.000
_cell.length_b   1.000
_cell.length_c   1.000
_cell.angle_alpha   90.00
_cell.angle_beta   90.00
_cell.angle_gamma   90.00
#
_symmetry.space_group_name_H-M   'P 1'
#
loop_
_entity.id
_entity.type
_entity.pdbx_description
1 polymer ?
#
loop_
_entity_poly.entity_id
_entity_poly.type
_entity_poly.pdbx_seq_one_letter_code
_entity_poly.pdbx_strand_id
1 'polypeptide(L)'
;MKGDFTDNLGRIYGIYVGGFAVFVIAMAILEQIGLPHKFILWAYMAMTIGVYAFIGILSRTSQVSEYYVAGRKVPAIYNGMATGADWMSGASFVGMAGSLYVLGYDGLAFVLGWTGGYVLVAVLLAPYLRKFGAYTVPDFLGTRYGGNFPRLLGIIVLFCCSFTYV
;
A
#
# COMPACT_ATOMS: atom_id res chain seq x y z
N MET A 1 -14.79 -21.27 7.16
CA MET A 1 -13.43 -21.80 6.89
C MET A 1 -13.01 -22.60 8.12
N LYS A 2 -12.32 -23.74 7.96
CA LYS A 2 -11.65 -24.44 9.07
C LYS A 2 -10.16 -24.06 8.99
N GLY A 3 -9.54 -23.67 10.10
CA GLY A 3 -8.16 -23.15 10.17
C GLY A 3 -8.09 -21.65 10.41
N ASP A 4 -6.91 -21.15 10.82
CA ASP A 4 -6.67 -19.72 11.09
C ASP A 4 -6.65 -18.92 9.76
N PHE A 5 -6.76 -17.59 9.85
CA PHE A 5 -6.71 -16.67 8.71
C PHE A 5 -5.46 -16.89 7.85
N THR A 6 -4.32 -17.14 8.50
CA THR A 6 -3.02 -17.39 7.87
C THR A 6 -3.02 -18.63 6.98
N ASP A 7 -3.80 -19.65 7.34
CA ASP A 7 -3.85 -20.94 6.64
C ASP A 7 -4.64 -20.84 5.33
N ASN A 8 -5.44 -19.78 5.19
CA ASN A 8 -6.35 -19.57 4.07
C ASN A 8 -5.95 -18.37 3.18
N LEU A 9 -4.81 -17.71 3.45
CA LEU A 9 -4.39 -16.49 2.75
C LEU A 9 -4.40 -16.64 1.23
N GLY A 10 -3.77 -17.69 0.70
CA GLY A 10 -3.71 -17.92 -0.74
C GLY A 10 -5.10 -18.01 -1.40
N ARG A 11 -6.05 -18.66 -0.72
CA ARG A 11 -7.43 -18.74 -1.18
C ARG A 11 -8.16 -17.41 -1.07
N ILE A 12 -7.98 -16.70 0.04
CA ILE A 12 -8.59 -15.38 0.27
C ILE A 12 -8.12 -14.38 -0.79
N TYR A 13 -6.80 -14.23 -0.97
CA TYR A 13 -6.23 -13.36 -2.00
C TYR A 13 -6.60 -13.83 -3.41
N GLY A 14 -6.64 -15.15 -3.65
CA GLY A 14 -7.09 -15.70 -4.94
C GLY A 14 -8.54 -15.32 -5.27
N ILE A 15 -9.44 -15.32 -4.28
CA ILE A 15 -10.82 -14.85 -4.45
C ILE A 15 -10.85 -13.35 -4.77
N TYR A 16 -10.07 -12.53 -4.07
CA TYR A 16 -10.02 -11.09 -4.36
C TYR A 16 -9.45 -10.78 -5.74
N VAL A 17 -8.32 -11.40 -6.12
CA VAL A 17 -7.69 -11.22 -7.42
C VAL A 17 -8.60 -11.74 -8.54
N GLY A 18 -9.18 -12.92 -8.37
CA GLY A 18 -10.12 -13.50 -9.33
C GLY A 18 -11.38 -12.66 -9.47
N GLY A 19 -11.96 -12.21 -8.37
CA GLY A 19 -13.13 -11.32 -8.36
C GLY A 19 -12.85 -9.98 -9.03
N PHE A 20 -11.69 -9.38 -8.77
CA PHE A 20 -11.25 -8.17 -9.44
C PHE A 20 -11.04 -8.39 -10.95
N ALA A 21 -10.40 -9.48 -11.36
CA ALA A 21 -10.22 -9.81 -12.77
C ALA A 21 -11.56 -10.02 -13.50
N VAL A 22 -12.51 -10.73 -12.89
CA VAL A 22 -13.87 -10.89 -13.41
C VAL A 22 -14.56 -9.54 -13.54
N PHE A 23 -14.44 -8.67 -12.54
CA PHE A 23 -14.99 -7.32 -12.59
C PHE A 23 -14.40 -6.50 -13.74
N VAL A 24 -13.08 -6.52 -13.92
CA VAL A 24 -12.38 -5.82 -15.02
C VAL A 24 -12.86 -6.31 -16.39
N ILE A 25 -12.94 -7.63 -16.57
CA ILE A 25 -13.43 -8.23 -17.82
C ILE A 25 -14.88 -7.85 -18.08
N ALA A 26 -15.73 -7.90 -17.05
CA ALA A 26 -17.13 -7.48 -17.17
C ALA A 26 -17.23 -6.01 -17.58
N MET A 27 -16.44 -5.11 -16.98
CA MET A 27 -16.41 -3.69 -17.37
C MET A 27 -15.95 -3.50 -18.81
N ALA A 28 -14.93 -4.25 -19.26
CA ALA A 28 -14.46 -4.18 -20.65
C ALA A 28 -15.52 -4.66 -21.65
N ILE A 29 -16.29 -5.71 -21.33
CA ILE A 29 -17.42 -6.16 -22.15
C ILE A 29 -18.51 -5.07 -22.18
N LEU A 30 -18.84 -4.49 -21.02
CA LEU A 30 -19.83 -3.42 -20.92
C LEU A 30 -19.43 -2.18 -21.73
N GLU A 31 -18.14 -1.85 -21.77
CA GLU A 31 -17.59 -0.79 -22.63
C GLU A 31 -17.83 -1.10 -24.11
N GLN A 32 -17.53 -2.32 -24.55
CA GLN A 32 -17.68 -2.74 -25.95
C GLN A 32 -19.13 -2.74 -26.44
N ILE A 33 -20.10 -3.01 -25.56
CA ILE A 33 -21.54 -2.93 -25.89
C ILE A 33 -22.10 -1.49 -25.84
N GLY A 34 -21.23 -0.49 -25.62
CA GLY A 34 -21.58 0.94 -25.71
C GLY A 34 -21.97 1.59 -24.38
N LEU A 35 -21.63 1.00 -23.23
CA LEU A 35 -21.90 1.64 -21.94
C LEU A 35 -21.08 2.94 -21.81
N PRO A 36 -21.69 4.08 -21.44
CA PRO A 36 -20.96 5.34 -21.32
C PRO A 36 -19.83 5.26 -20.28
N HIS A 37 -18.66 5.80 -20.61
CA HIS A 37 -17.43 5.69 -19.78
C HIS A 37 -17.64 6.18 -18.33
N LYS A 38 -18.48 7.18 -18.09
CA LYS A 38 -18.81 7.67 -16.75
C LYS A 38 -19.34 6.57 -15.82
N PHE A 39 -20.13 5.64 -16.33
CA PHE A 39 -20.67 4.53 -15.53
C PHE A 39 -19.60 3.50 -15.20
N ILE A 40 -18.67 3.26 -16.12
CA ILE A 40 -17.50 2.39 -15.89
C ILE A 40 -16.64 2.98 -14.77
N LEU A 41 -16.34 4.28 -14.83
CA LEU A 41 -15.55 4.98 -13.80
C LEU A 41 -16.23 4.90 -12.42
N TRP A 42 -17.53 5.17 -12.37
CA TRP A 42 -18.29 5.05 -11.11
C TRP A 42 -18.31 3.62 -10.58
N ALA A 43 -18.41 2.61 -11.45
CA ALA A 43 -18.37 1.22 -11.03
C ALA A 43 -17.01 0.86 -10.42
N TYR A 44 -15.90 1.28 -11.03
CA TYR A 44 -14.55 1.06 -10.47
C TYR A 44 -14.38 1.72 -9.10
N MET A 45 -14.84 2.97 -8.95
CA MET A 45 -14.79 3.69 -7.68
C MET A 45 -15.68 3.03 -6.61
N ALA A 46 -16.92 2.67 -6.96
CA ALA A 46 -17.84 2.02 -6.04
C ALA A 46 -17.35 0.63 -5.61
N MET A 47 -16.77 -0.14 -6.53
CA MET A 47 -16.22 -1.46 -6.24
C MET A 47 -15.03 -1.37 -5.28
N THR A 48 -14.07 -0.48 -5.53
CA THR A 48 -12.90 -0.34 -4.64
C THR A 48 -13.31 0.12 -3.24
N ILE A 49 -14.14 1.16 -3.13
CA ILE A 49 -14.68 1.63 -1.84
C ILE A 49 -15.48 0.52 -1.14
N GLY A 50 -16.35 -0.17 -1.88
CA GLY A 50 -17.19 -1.24 -1.36
C GLY A 50 -16.38 -2.41 -0.81
N VAL A 51 -15.33 -2.83 -1.52
CA VAL A 51 -14.41 -3.90 -1.06
C VAL A 51 -13.70 -3.49 0.22
N TYR A 52 -13.13 -2.28 0.29
CA TYR A 52 -12.45 -1.81 1.51
C TYR A 52 -13.41 -1.67 2.70
N ALA A 53 -14.61 -1.13 2.48
CA ALA A 53 -15.63 -1.03 3.52
C ALA A 53 -16.05 -2.41 4.02
N PHE A 54 -16.27 -3.36 3.11
CA PHE A 54 -16.62 -4.74 3.45
C PHE A 54 -15.53 -5.42 4.26
N ILE A 55 -14.26 -5.31 3.84
CA ILE A 55 -13.11 -5.84 4.58
C ILE A 55 -13.03 -5.19 5.97
N GLY A 56 -13.23 -3.89 6.07
CA GLY A 56 -13.21 -3.15 7.34
C GLY A 56 -14.31 -3.58 8.31
N ILE A 57 -15.51 -3.90 7.81
CA ILE A 57 -16.61 -4.43 8.62
C ILE A 57 -16.30 -5.84 9.12
N LEU A 58 -15.80 -6.72 8.23
CA LEU A 58 -15.47 -8.11 8.58
C LEU A 58 -14.27 -8.21 9.53
N SER A 59 -13.29 -7.32 9.37
CA SER A 59 -12.00 -7.37 10.09
C SER A 59 -11.95 -6.37 11.25
N ARG A 60 -13.11 -5.93 11.75
CA ARG A 60 -13.20 -4.93 12.81
C ARG A 60 -12.52 -5.43 14.08
N THR A 61 -11.60 -4.63 14.62
CA THR A 61 -10.87 -4.94 15.85
C THR A 61 -10.68 -3.69 16.72
N SER A 62 -10.65 -3.88 18.03
CA SER A 62 -10.28 -2.83 19.01
C SER A 62 -8.85 -2.97 19.51
N GLN A 63 -8.12 -4.02 19.09
CA GLN A 63 -6.74 -4.23 19.49
C GLN A 63 -5.79 -3.48 18.55
N VAL A 64 -4.94 -2.62 19.13
CA VAL A 64 -3.98 -1.78 18.40
C VAL A 64 -3.02 -2.63 17.55
N SER A 65 -2.53 -3.75 18.08
CA SER A 65 -1.63 -4.66 17.37
C SER A 65 -2.27 -5.34 16.16
N GLU A 66 -3.55 -5.69 16.25
CA GLU A 66 -4.31 -6.25 15.13
C GLU A 66 -4.65 -5.17 14.10
N TYR A 67 -4.95 -3.95 14.54
CA TYR A 67 -5.26 -2.82 13.67
C TYR A 67 -4.06 -2.31 12.86
N TYR A 68 -2.91 -2.07 13.51
CA TYR A 68 -1.76 -1.46 12.84
C TYR A 68 -0.83 -2.45 12.14
N VAL A 69 -0.74 -3.69 12.63
CA VAL A 69 0.25 -4.66 12.11
C VAL A 69 -0.33 -6.06 11.89
N ALA A 70 -1.66 -6.22 11.89
CA ALA A 70 -2.34 -7.50 11.70
C ALA A 70 -1.79 -8.61 12.60
N GLY A 71 -1.50 -8.26 13.87
CA GLY A 71 -0.95 -9.19 14.86
C GLY A 71 0.45 -9.72 14.52
N ARG A 72 1.12 -9.15 13.50
CA ARG A 72 2.38 -9.64 12.91
C ARG A 72 2.28 -11.05 12.34
N LYS A 73 1.08 -11.49 11.93
CA LYS A 73 0.79 -12.84 11.42
C LYS A 73 0.93 -12.97 9.91
N VAL A 74 0.92 -11.85 9.18
CA VAL A 74 1.00 -11.84 7.70
C VAL A 74 2.41 -12.25 7.23
N PRO A 75 2.55 -13.26 6.36
CA PRO A 75 3.84 -13.70 5.83
C PRO A 75 4.57 -12.62 5.01
N ALA A 76 5.90 -12.75 4.89
CA ALA A 76 6.76 -11.75 4.26
C ALA A 76 6.39 -11.47 2.79
N ILE A 77 6.02 -12.48 2.01
CA ILE A 77 5.66 -12.31 0.59
C ILE A 77 4.42 -11.42 0.45
N TYR A 78 3.38 -11.65 1.25
CA TYR A 78 2.15 -10.84 1.20
C TYR A 78 2.39 -9.40 1.66
N ASN A 79 3.20 -9.20 2.70
CA ASN A 79 3.62 -7.86 3.10
C ASN A 79 4.43 -7.18 2.00
N GLY A 80 5.35 -7.90 1.34
CA GLY A 80 6.14 -7.37 0.23
C GLY A 80 5.27 -6.96 -0.96
N MET A 81 4.27 -7.77 -1.32
CA MET A 81 3.29 -7.40 -2.35
C MET A 81 2.46 -6.18 -1.96
N ALA A 82 2.00 -6.10 -0.70
CA ALA A 82 1.26 -4.94 -0.21
C ALA A 82 2.11 -3.66 -0.24
N THR A 83 3.38 -3.76 0.21
CA THR A 83 4.35 -2.67 0.14
C THR A 83 4.63 -2.23 -1.30
N GLY A 84 4.77 -3.19 -2.23
CA GLY A 84 4.94 -2.89 -3.65
C GLY A 84 3.72 -2.21 -4.26
N ALA A 85 2.51 -2.63 -3.88
CA ALA A 85 1.26 -2.03 -4.35
C ALA A 85 1.07 -0.60 -3.84
N ASP A 86 1.32 -0.36 -2.55
CA ASP A 86 1.26 0.99 -1.93
C ASP A 86 2.27 1.96 -2.56
N TRP A 87 3.41 1.43 -3.02
CA TRP A 87 4.43 2.19 -3.71
C TRP A 87 4.03 2.62 -5.13
N MET A 88 3.11 1.89 -5.78
CA MET A 88 2.64 2.22 -7.12
C MET A 88 1.49 3.24 -7.05
N SER A 89 1.75 4.46 -7.52
CA SER A 89 0.72 5.50 -7.65
C SER A 89 0.60 6.02 -9.09
N GLY A 90 -0.40 6.85 -9.34
CA GLY A 90 -0.54 7.55 -10.63
C GLY A 90 0.69 8.41 -10.96
N ALA A 91 1.30 9.03 -9.94
CA ALA A 91 2.55 9.76 -10.08
C ALA A 91 3.69 8.84 -10.53
N SER A 92 3.79 7.63 -9.98
CA SER A 92 4.78 6.64 -10.44
C SER A 92 4.53 6.23 -11.90
N PHE A 93 3.28 5.99 -12.29
CA PHE A 93 2.96 5.55 -13.64
C PHE A 93 3.27 6.62 -14.70
N VAL A 94 2.70 7.81 -14.55
CA VAL A 94 2.88 8.91 -15.52
C VAL A 94 4.26 9.54 -15.39
N GLY A 95 4.72 9.77 -14.16
CA GLY A 95 6.01 10.40 -13.87
C GLY A 95 7.17 9.56 -14.37
N MET A 96 7.22 8.25 -14.09
CA MET A 96 8.30 7.41 -14.62
C MET A 96 8.26 7.32 -16.15
N ALA A 97 7.09 7.16 -16.76
CA ALA A 97 6.99 7.12 -18.21
C ALA A 97 7.50 8.42 -18.85
N GLY A 98 7.10 9.57 -18.31
CA GLY A 98 7.56 10.88 -18.79
C GLY A 98 9.05 11.11 -18.58
N SER A 99 9.58 10.80 -17.39
CA SER A 99 11.00 10.95 -17.09
C SER A 99 11.86 10.04 -17.95
N LEU A 100 11.46 8.78 -18.17
CA LEU A 100 12.20 7.86 -19.04
C LEU A 100 12.11 8.27 -20.51
N TYR A 101 10.98 8.82 -20.95
CA TYR A 101 10.84 9.35 -22.31
C TYR A 101 11.83 10.50 -22.57
N VAL A 102 12.01 11.40 -21.60
CA VAL A 102 12.91 12.55 -21.74
C VAL A 102 14.38 12.18 -21.52
N LEU A 103 14.68 11.39 -20.49
CA LEU A 103 16.05 11.09 -20.05
C LEU A 103 16.65 9.85 -20.74
N GLY A 104 15.83 9.03 -21.39
CA GLY A 104 16.27 7.79 -22.02
C GLY A 104 16.97 6.86 -21.03
N TYR A 105 18.14 6.34 -21.43
CA TYR A 105 18.92 5.38 -20.63
C TYR A 105 19.35 5.94 -19.26
N ASP A 106 19.67 7.24 -19.18
CA ASP A 106 20.11 7.86 -17.93
C ASP A 106 19.02 7.89 -16.87
N GLY A 107 17.75 7.88 -17.30
CA GLY A 107 16.60 7.75 -16.41
C GLY A 107 16.53 6.40 -15.68
N LEU A 108 17.25 5.37 -16.12
CA LEU A 108 17.32 4.08 -15.41
C LEU A 108 18.03 4.20 -14.06
N ALA A 109 18.98 5.13 -13.93
CA ALA A 109 19.62 5.40 -12.63
C ALA A 109 18.61 5.88 -11.59
N PHE A 110 17.64 6.71 -12.01
CA PHE A 110 16.52 7.13 -11.17
C PHE A 110 15.66 5.94 -10.74
N VAL A 111 15.28 5.06 -11.67
CA VAL A 111 14.50 3.85 -11.37
C VAL A 111 15.23 2.91 -10.41
N LEU A 112 16.53 2.71 -10.61
CA LEU A 112 17.38 1.90 -9.74
C LEU A 112 17.52 2.50 -8.35
N GLY A 113 17.74 3.81 -8.23
CA GLY A 113 17.82 4.49 -6.93
C GLY A 113 16.49 4.43 -6.18
N TRP A 114 15.38 4.66 -6.89
CA TRP A 114 14.03 4.63 -6.36
C TRP A 114 13.63 3.25 -5.84
N THR A 115 13.86 2.19 -6.62
CA THR A 115 13.58 0.80 -6.21
C THR A 115 14.59 0.25 -5.21
N GLY A 116 15.88 0.55 -5.39
CA GLY A 116 16.96 0.13 -4.50
C GLY A 116 16.83 0.75 -3.11
N GLY A 117 16.34 1.99 -3.02
CA GLY A 117 16.04 2.65 -1.75
C GLY A 117 15.09 1.84 -0.86
N TYR A 118 14.11 1.15 -1.45
CA TYR A 118 13.20 0.27 -0.71
C TYR A 118 13.91 -0.92 -0.07
N VAL A 119 14.83 -1.54 -0.82
CA VAL A 119 15.64 -2.63 -0.30
C VAL A 119 16.49 -2.15 0.87
N LEU A 120 17.10 -0.97 0.73
CA LEU A 120 17.88 -0.36 1.81
C LEU A 120 17.02 -0.08 3.05
N VAL A 121 15.84 0.52 2.90
CA VAL A 121 14.93 0.77 4.04
C VAL A 121 14.47 -0.55 4.68
N ALA A 122 14.13 -1.56 3.86
CA ALA A 122 13.67 -2.87 4.34
C ALA A 122 14.75 -3.64 5.11
N VAL A 123 16.02 -3.53 4.72
CA VAL A 123 17.13 -4.25 5.36
C VAL A 123 17.74 -3.43 6.50
N LEU A 124 17.88 -2.11 6.35
CA LEU A 124 18.62 -1.27 7.28
C LEU A 124 17.75 -0.58 8.32
N LEU A 125 16.47 -0.32 8.04
CA LEU A 125 15.61 0.43 8.97
C LEU A 125 14.49 -0.42 9.56
N ALA A 126 13.78 -1.18 8.72
CA ALA A 126 12.62 -1.96 9.16
C ALA A 126 12.92 -2.95 10.31
N PRO A 127 14.08 -3.64 10.39
CA PRO A 127 14.36 -4.54 11.50
C PRO A 127 14.48 -3.82 12.85
N TYR A 128 15.06 -2.62 12.87
CA TYR A 128 15.21 -1.83 14.09
C TYR A 128 13.85 -1.29 14.56
N LEU A 129 13.03 -0.78 13.64
CA LEU A 129 11.67 -0.33 13.96
C LEU A 129 10.80 -1.49 14.49
N ARG A 130 10.90 -2.68 13.88
CA ARG A 130 10.18 -3.88 14.35
C ARG A 130 10.61 -4.30 15.76
N LYS A 131 11.92 -4.25 16.06
CA LYS A 131 12.46 -4.54 17.39
C LYS A 131 12.02 -3.52 18.44
N PHE A 132 11.90 -2.25 18.05
CA PHE A 132 11.46 -1.17 18.93
C PHE A 132 9.98 -1.28 19.32
N GLY A 133 9.15 -1.87 18.45
CA GLY A 133 7.75 -2.16 18.75
C GLY A 133 6.79 -0.98 18.63
N ALA A 134 7.26 0.21 18.24
CA ALA A 134 6.41 1.36 17.93
C ALA A 134 5.56 1.11 16.67
N TYR A 135 4.36 1.67 16.65
CA TYR A 135 3.43 1.56 15.53
C TYR A 135 3.57 2.68 14.50
N THR A 136 4.19 3.81 14.87
CA THR A 136 4.38 4.96 13.98
C THR A 136 5.79 5.56 14.14
N VAL A 137 6.29 6.20 13.08
CA VAL A 137 7.61 6.86 13.10
C VAL A 137 7.67 8.03 14.11
N PRO A 138 6.66 8.89 14.26
CA PRO A 138 6.71 9.96 15.27
C PRO A 138 6.74 9.41 16.70
N ASP A 139 6.07 8.30 16.95
CA ASP A 139 6.09 7.64 18.26
C ASP A 139 7.46 7.01 18.55
N PHE A 140 8.09 6.41 17.53
CA PHE A 140 9.48 5.99 17.60
C PHE A 140 10.40 7.15 17.98
N LEU A 141 10.28 8.30 17.29
CA LEU A 141 11.13 9.47 17.55
C LEU A 141 10.92 10.03 18.96
N GLY A 142 9.67 10.19 19.40
CA GLY A 142 9.35 10.68 20.74
C GLY A 142 9.86 9.75 21.85
N THR A 143 9.77 8.44 21.64
CA THR A 143 10.23 7.45 22.62
C THR A 143 11.76 7.32 22.61
N ARG A 144 12.41 7.39 21.44
CA ARG A 144 13.87 7.25 21.30
C ARG A 144 14.66 8.46 21.79
N TYR A 145 14.17 9.67 21.52
CA TYR A 145 14.87 10.92 21.84
C TYR A 145 14.31 11.65 23.06
N GLY A 146 13.16 11.19 23.57
CA GLY A 146 12.51 11.77 24.74
C GLY A 146 11.70 13.02 24.40
N GLY A 147 10.42 12.99 24.77
CA GLY A 147 9.55 14.17 24.80
C GLY A 147 8.68 14.37 23.55
N ASN A 148 7.81 15.37 23.64
CA ASN A 148 6.83 15.69 22.60
C ASN A 148 7.43 16.45 21.41
N PHE A 149 8.60 17.08 21.59
CA PHE A 149 9.24 17.87 20.54
C PHE A 149 9.74 17.01 19.37
N PRO A 150 10.51 15.91 19.58
CA PRO A 150 10.87 15.00 18.49
C PRO A 150 9.66 14.36 17.79
N ARG A 151 8.60 14.07 18.54
CA ARG A 151 7.33 13.55 17.99
C ARG A 151 6.69 14.57 17.06
N LEU A 152 6.59 15.84 17.47
CA LEU A 152 6.03 16.92 16.66
C LEU A 152 6.83 17.12 15.37
N LEU A 153 8.16 17.13 15.46
CA LEU A 153 9.02 17.21 14.27
C LEU A 153 8.77 16.04 13.32
N GLY A 154 8.65 14.81 13.84
CA GLY A 154 8.30 13.64 13.05
C GLY A 154 6.96 13.79 12.33
N ILE A 155 5.94 14.34 13.01
CA ILE A 155 4.63 14.62 12.41
C ILE A 155 4.76 15.65 11.28
N ILE A 156 5.45 16.75 11.53
CA ILE A 156 5.63 17.83 10.53
C ILE A 156 6.33 17.28 9.29
N VAL A 157 7.43 16.53 9.47
CA VAL A 157 8.19 15.96 8.35
C VAL A 157 7.32 14.99 7.54
N LEU A 158 6.64 14.05 8.20
CA LEU A 158 5.76 13.10 7.50
C LEU A 158 4.60 13.79 6.79
N PHE A 159 4.02 14.81 7.41
CA PHE A 159 2.98 15.61 6.81
C PHE A 159 3.50 16.32 5.56
N CYS A 160 4.62 17.04 5.63
CA CYS A 160 5.24 17.69 4.47
C CYS A 160 5.57 16.68 3.35
N CYS A 161 6.14 15.52 3.69
CA CYS A 161 6.41 14.46 2.71
C CYS A 161 5.14 13.97 2.02
N SER A 162 4.01 13.87 2.73
CA SER A 162 2.75 13.41 2.15
C SER A 162 2.20 14.34 1.05
N PHE A 163 2.51 15.65 1.11
CA PHE A 163 2.16 16.61 0.05
C PHE A 163 3.20 16.71 -1.05
N THR A 164 4.47 16.41 -0.76
CA THR A 164 5.53 16.45 -1.78
C THR A 164 5.39 15.30 -2.78
N TYR A 165 4.68 14.25 -2.40
CA TYR A 165 4.40 13.08 -3.24
C TYR A 165 3.14 13.24 -4.12
N VAL A 166 2.32 14.29 -3.92
CA VAL A 166 1.13 14.61 -4.74
C VAL A 166 1.47 15.70 -5.74
#